data_AF-A0A0F9E1G2-F1
#
_entry.id   AF-A0A0F9E1G2-F1
#
_cell.length_a   1.000
_cell.length_b   1.000
_cell.length_c   1.000
_cell.angle_alpha   90.00
_cell.angle_beta   90.00
_cell.angle_gamma   90.00
#
_symmetry.space_group_name_H-M   'P 1'
#
loop_
_entity.id
_entity.type
_entity.pdbx_description
1 polymer ?
#
loop_
_entity_poly.entity_id
_entity_poly.type
_entity_poly.pdbx_seq_one_letter_code
_entity_poly.pdbx_strand_id
1 'polypeptide(L)'
;MAGTPEEDLLAWLEREEQRLGFADIDDAMSDISEARRLFFDELGYDMTDSQFAGLKDAIFTRYDELPTIGISYGRIEHTWGYQTTYRDITTGRFVSRADVFSLLSTIR
;
A
#
# COMPACT_ATOMS: atom_id res chain seq x y z
N MET A 1 -7.89 4.43 -23.57
CA MET A 1 -8.56 5.57 -22.92
C MET A 1 -7.73 5.88 -21.71
N ALA A 2 -7.12 7.06 -21.62
CA ALA A 2 -6.35 7.44 -20.44
C ALA A 2 -7.34 7.71 -19.31
N GLY A 3 -7.13 7.09 -18.15
CA GLY A 3 -7.91 7.41 -16.96
C GLY A 3 -7.67 8.86 -16.54
N THR A 4 -8.42 9.31 -15.56
CA THR A 4 -8.01 10.49 -14.79
C THR A 4 -6.65 10.23 -14.15
N PRO A 5 -5.83 11.25 -13.86
CA PRO A 5 -4.55 11.07 -13.19
C PRO A 5 -4.66 10.24 -11.90
N GLU A 6 -5.75 10.39 -11.13
CA GLU A 6 -6.01 9.58 -9.93
C GLU A 6 -6.30 8.11 -10.23
N GLU A 7 -7.04 7.80 -11.30
CA GLU A 7 -7.29 6.41 -11.73
C GLU A 7 -6.00 5.74 -12.22
N ASP A 8 -5.17 6.47 -12.98
CA ASP A 8 -3.88 5.96 -13.45
C ASP A 8 -2.91 5.73 -12.28
N LEU A 9 -2.93 6.61 -11.28
CA LEU A 9 -2.15 6.51 -10.04
C LEU A 9 -2.57 5.28 -9.19
N LEU A 10 -3.88 5.06 -9.03
CA LEU A 10 -4.41 3.89 -8.29
C LEU A 10 -4.15 2.57 -9.03
N ALA A 11 -4.35 2.55 -10.35
CA ALA A 11 -4.08 1.37 -11.16
C ALA A 11 -2.58 1.02 -11.18
N TRP A 12 -1.70 2.03 -11.17
CA TRP A 12 -0.27 1.83 -10.97
C TRP A 12 0.02 1.23 -9.59
N LEU A 13 -0.58 1.79 -8.53
CA LEU A 13 -0.36 1.33 -7.17
C LEU A 13 -0.72 -0.16 -7.04
N GLU A 14 -1.89 -0.55 -7.51
CA GLU A 14 -2.33 -1.95 -7.49
C GLU A 14 -1.40 -2.87 -8.29
N ARG A 15 -0.88 -2.41 -9.44
CA ARG A 15 0.05 -3.18 -10.26
C ARG A 15 1.40 -3.34 -9.60
N GLU A 16 1.96 -2.28 -9.03
CA GLU A 16 3.27 -2.36 -8.37
C GLU A 16 3.20 -3.11 -7.04
N GLU A 17 2.07 -3.01 -6.32
CA GLU A 17 1.78 -3.87 -5.17
C GLU A 17 1.75 -5.37 -5.51
N GLN A 18 1.30 -5.73 -6.72
CA GLN A 18 1.31 -7.10 -7.23
C GLN A 18 2.72 -7.53 -7.69
N ARG A 19 3.51 -6.62 -8.28
CA ARG A 19 4.82 -6.92 -8.87
C ARG A 19 5.96 -6.96 -7.87
N LEU A 20 6.11 -5.90 -7.08
CA LEU A 20 7.18 -5.73 -6.09
C LEU A 20 6.74 -6.25 -4.74
N GLY A 21 5.48 -5.98 -4.41
CA GLY A 21 4.95 -6.22 -3.11
C GLY A 21 4.81 -4.91 -2.33
N PHE A 22 3.65 -4.74 -1.71
CA PHE A 22 3.27 -3.68 -0.80
C PHE A 22 4.30 -3.28 0.25
N ALA A 23 5.21 -4.15 0.70
CA ALA A 23 6.24 -3.71 1.65
C ALA A 23 7.19 -2.71 0.97
N ASP A 24 7.61 -3.01 -0.27
CA ASP A 24 8.46 -2.14 -1.07
C ASP A 24 7.70 -0.88 -1.52
N ILE A 25 6.38 -0.98 -1.69
CA ILE A 25 5.52 0.17 -2.01
C ILE A 25 5.26 1.05 -0.79
N ASP A 26 4.97 0.48 0.38
CA ASP A 26 4.80 1.20 1.66
C ASP A 26 6.10 1.92 2.04
N ASP A 27 7.25 1.28 1.81
CA ASP A 27 8.57 1.89 1.98
C ASP A 27 8.81 3.00 0.96
N ALA A 28 8.55 2.78 -0.34
CA ALA A 28 8.65 3.83 -1.36
C ALA A 28 7.69 5.01 -1.09
N MET A 29 6.55 4.75 -0.47
CA MET A 29 5.54 5.75 -0.12
C MET A 29 5.82 6.47 1.20
N SER A 30 6.88 6.05 1.91
CA SER A 30 7.40 6.77 3.06
C SER A 30 8.27 7.98 2.66
N ASP A 31 8.85 7.97 1.45
CA ASP A 31 9.67 9.06 0.89
C ASP A 31 9.09 9.57 -0.45
N ILE A 32 8.66 10.83 -0.45
CA ILE A 32 8.11 11.50 -1.64
C ILE A 32 9.09 11.58 -2.82
N SER A 33 10.39 11.64 -2.54
CA SER A 33 11.44 11.74 -3.56
C SER A 33 11.62 10.40 -4.29
N GLU A 34 11.56 9.31 -3.52
CA GLU A 34 11.61 7.93 -4.04
C GLU A 34 10.37 7.64 -4.88
N ALA A 35 9.18 7.99 -4.37
CA ALA A 35 7.93 7.83 -5.08
C ALA A 35 7.89 8.64 -6.39
N ARG A 36 8.30 9.92 -6.36
CA ARG A 36 8.40 10.75 -7.58
C ARG A 36 9.30 10.10 -8.63
N ARG A 37 10.46 9.60 -8.22
CA ARG A 37 11.40 8.93 -9.13
C ARG A 37 10.78 7.68 -9.76
N LEU A 38 10.16 6.82 -8.95
CA LEU A 38 9.47 5.61 -9.41
C LEU A 38 8.34 5.92 -10.39
N PHE A 39 7.53 6.93 -10.10
CA PHE A 39 6.42 7.33 -10.97
C PHE A 39 6.90 7.98 -12.26
N PHE A 40 7.95 8.79 -12.19
CA PHE A 40 8.54 9.39 -13.37
C PHE A 40 9.16 8.33 -14.29
N ASP A 41 9.89 7.37 -13.72
CA ASP A 41 10.54 6.29 -14.48
C ASP A 41 9.52 5.34 -15.14
N GLU A 42 8.41 5.02 -14.46
CA GLU A 42 7.42 4.04 -14.94
C GLU A 42 6.27 4.64 -15.76
N LEU A 43 5.80 5.85 -15.44
CA LEU A 43 4.64 6.48 -16.08
C LEU A 43 5.01 7.76 -16.87
N GLY A 44 6.26 8.20 -16.82
CA GLY A 44 6.69 9.45 -17.46
C GLY A 44 6.07 10.70 -16.84
N TYR A 45 5.57 10.60 -15.61
CA TYR A 45 4.81 11.63 -14.93
C TYR A 45 5.50 12.08 -13.64
N ASP A 46 5.64 13.40 -13.47
CA ASP A 46 6.14 13.99 -12.23
C ASP A 46 4.97 14.21 -11.26
N MET A 47 4.95 13.42 -10.19
CA MET A 47 3.87 13.42 -9.23
C MET A 47 3.86 14.71 -8.40
N THR A 48 2.69 15.35 -8.29
CA THR A 48 2.51 16.50 -7.40
C THR A 48 2.44 16.07 -5.93
N ASP A 49 2.76 16.99 -5.01
CA ASP A 49 2.64 16.71 -3.56
C ASP A 49 1.20 16.34 -3.17
N SER A 50 0.19 16.91 -3.86
CA SER A 50 -1.23 16.62 -3.61
C SER A 50 -1.63 15.21 -4.06
N GLN A 51 -1.08 14.73 -5.18
CA GLN A 51 -1.31 13.37 -5.65
C GLN A 51 -0.59 12.35 -4.78
N PHE A 52 0.63 12.67 -4.34
CA PHE A 52 1.35 11.86 -3.36
C PHE A 52 0.57 11.74 -2.05
N ALA A 53 0.06 12.85 -1.53
CA ALA A 53 -0.78 12.87 -0.34
C ALA A 53 -2.06 12.03 -0.55
N GLY A 54 -2.75 12.19 -1.67
CA GLY A 54 -3.94 11.39 -2.00
C GLY A 54 -3.65 9.89 -2.09
N LEU A 55 -2.51 9.51 -2.68
CA LEU A 55 -2.11 8.10 -2.77
C LEU A 55 -1.77 7.51 -1.40
N LYS A 56 -1.05 8.30 -0.60
CA LYS A 56 -0.68 7.96 0.77
C LYS A 56 -1.94 7.79 1.64
N ASP A 57 -2.90 8.71 1.53
CA ASP A 57 -4.17 8.62 2.23
C ASP A 57 -5.00 7.40 1.77
N ALA A 58 -4.96 7.05 0.48
CA ALA A 58 -5.62 5.84 -0.04
C ALA A 58 -5.00 4.55 0.54
N ILE A 59 -3.67 4.50 0.67
CA ILE A 59 -2.96 3.41 1.35
C ILE A 59 -3.36 3.37 2.84
N PHE A 60 -3.37 4.50 3.53
CA PHE A 60 -3.77 4.59 4.94
C PHE A 60 -5.22 4.18 5.19
N THR A 61 -6.14 4.60 4.33
CA THR A 61 -7.56 4.22 4.39
C THR A 61 -7.71 2.69 4.30
N ARG A 62 -6.89 2.02 3.49
CA ARG A 62 -6.89 0.56 3.38
C ARG A 62 -6.48 -0.12 4.69
N TYR A 63 -5.59 0.49 5.47
CA TYR A 63 -5.22 0.00 6.81
C TYR A 63 -6.33 0.25 7.84
N ASP A 64 -7.03 1.37 7.73
CA ASP A 64 -8.18 1.69 8.59
C ASP A 64 -9.37 0.74 8.33
N GLU A 65 -9.45 0.13 7.15
CA GLU A 65 -10.43 -0.90 6.81
C GLU A 65 -10.08 -2.29 7.38
N LEU A 66 -8.81 -2.57 7.73
CA LEU A 66 -8.39 -3.90 8.22
C LEU A 66 -9.15 -4.39 9.47
N PRO A 67 -9.43 -3.54 10.48
CA PRO A 67 -10.21 -3.97 11.64
C PRO A 67 -11.62 -4.46 11.28
N THR A 68 -12.21 -3.94 10.19
CA THR A 68 -13.55 -4.36 9.73
C THR A 68 -13.59 -5.79 9.22
N ILE A 69 -12.45 -6.29 8.73
CA ILE A 69 -12.27 -7.67 8.27
C ILE A 69 -11.63 -8.57 9.34
N GLY A 70 -11.55 -8.09 10.58
CA GLY A 70 -10.98 -8.84 11.69
C GLY A 70 -9.46 -8.95 11.64
N ILE A 71 -8.77 -8.04 10.93
CA ILE A 71 -7.31 -8.01 10.82
C ILE A 71 -6.76 -6.75 11.50
N SER A 72 -5.71 -6.90 12.30
CA SER A 72 -4.92 -5.79 12.84
C SER A 72 -3.60 -5.69 12.10
N TYR A 73 -3.18 -4.45 11.89
CA TYR A 73 -1.88 -4.09 11.34
C TYR A 73 -0.93 -3.70 12.48
N GLY A 74 0.33 -4.13 12.38
CA GLY A 74 1.36 -3.70 13.31
C GLY A 74 2.76 -3.79 12.70
N ARG A 75 3.63 -2.88 13.11
CA ARG A 75 5.05 -2.89 12.77
C ARG A 75 5.85 -3.46 13.95
N ILE A 76 6.70 -4.43 13.68
CA ILE A 76 7.67 -4.97 14.63
C ILE A 76 9.02 -4.35 14.32
N GLU A 77 9.62 -3.64 15.27
CA GLU A 77 10.96 -3.08 15.09
C GLU A 77 12.05 -4.15 15.28
N HIS A 78 13.03 -4.11 14.40
CA HIS A 78 14.23 -4.94 14.40
C HIS A 78 15.47 -4.05 14.28
N THR A 79 16.65 -4.61 14.56
CA THR A 79 17.93 -3.89 14.42
C THR A 79 18.26 -3.49 12.98
N TRP A 80 17.65 -4.16 12.00
CA TRP A 80 17.84 -3.92 10.57
C TRP A 80 16.72 -3.10 9.92
N GLY A 81 15.72 -2.65 10.70
CA GLY A 81 14.57 -1.92 10.18
C GLY A 81 13.29 -2.34 10.87
N TYR A 82 12.15 -2.21 10.19
CA TYR A 82 10.87 -2.69 10.70
C TYR A 82 10.33 -3.81 9.81
N GLN A 83 9.50 -4.65 10.40
CA GLN A 83 8.72 -5.65 9.70
C GLN A 83 7.23 -5.33 9.89
N THR A 84 6.55 -5.11 8.77
CA THR A 84 5.09 -5.04 8.74
C THR A 84 4.50 -6.42 8.97
N THR A 85 3.53 -6.51 9.88
CA THR A 85 2.83 -7.74 10.23
C THR A 85 1.32 -7.53 10.27
N TYR A 86 0.59 -8.57 9.86
CA TYR A 86 -0.85 -8.63 9.94
C TYR A 86 -1.23 -9.74 10.92
N ARG A 87 -2.22 -9.47 11.78
CA ARG A 87 -2.73 -10.46 12.73
C ARG A 87 -4.23 -10.52 12.69
N ASP A 88 -4.77 -11.73 12.71
CA ASP A 88 -6.18 -11.95 12.97
C ASP A 88 -6.50 -11.48 14.40
N ILE A 89 -7.47 -10.58 14.54
CA ILE A 89 -7.86 -9.97 15.82
C ILE A 89 -8.47 -11.02 16.76
N THR A 90 -9.15 -12.02 16.21
CA THR A 90 -9.87 -13.04 16.99
C THR A 90 -8.92 -14.10 17.54
N THR A 91 -7.97 -14.55 16.73
CA THR A 91 -7.08 -15.69 17.03
C THR A 91 -5.67 -15.26 17.41
N GLY A 92 -5.30 -13.99 17.16
CA GLY A 92 -3.96 -13.45 17.37
C GLY A 92 -2.89 -14.02 16.43
N ARG A 93 -3.28 -14.87 15.47
CA ARG A 93 -2.35 -15.52 14.54
C ARG A 93 -1.86 -14.53 13.49
N PHE A 94 -0.60 -14.67 13.10
CA PHE A 94 -0.09 -13.95 11.96
C PHE A 94 -0.78 -14.44 10.69
N VAL A 95 -1.21 -13.48 9.89
CA VAL A 95 -1.87 -13.72 8.60
C VAL A 95 -0.90 -13.29 7.51
N SER A 96 -0.83 -14.08 6.45
CA SER A 96 0.01 -13.72 5.32
C SER A 96 -0.57 -12.46 4.66
N ARG A 97 0.30 -11.62 4.12
CA ARG A 97 -0.14 -10.45 3.39
C ARG A 97 -1.07 -10.83 2.23
N ALA A 98 -0.76 -11.90 1.49
CA ALA A 98 -1.58 -12.34 0.36
C ALA A 98 -3.03 -12.65 0.77
N ASP A 99 -3.22 -13.26 1.94
CA ASP A 99 -4.55 -13.60 2.46
C ASP A 99 -5.34 -12.34 2.86
N VAL A 100 -4.67 -11.37 3.52
CA VAL A 100 -5.29 -10.09 3.91
C VAL A 100 -5.79 -9.32 2.68
N PHE A 101 -4.96 -9.24 1.63
CA PHE A 101 -5.33 -8.52 0.42
C PHE A 101 -6.40 -9.27 -0.40
N SER A 102 -6.41 -10.60 -0.35
CA SER A 102 -7.50 -11.41 -0.95
C SER A 102 -8.83 -11.20 -0.23
N LEU A 103 -8.81 -11.01 1.09
CA LEU A 103 -10.00 -10.67 1.87
C LEU A 103 -10.52 -9.28 1.52
N LEU A 104 -9.63 -8.28 1.44
CA LEU A 104 -10.00 -6.92 1.05
C LEU A 104 -10.60 -6.85 -0.36
N SER A 105 -10.07 -7.62 -1.32
CA SER A 105 -10.60 -7.65 -2.69
C SER A 105 -11.94 -8.38 -2.82
N THR A 106 -12.31 -9.21 -1.84
CA THR A 106 -13.60 -9.92 -1.83
C THR A 106 -14.77 -9.02 -1.34
N ILE A 107 -14.45 -7.93 -0.65
CA ILE A 107 -15.44 -7.00 -0.07
C ILE A 107 -15.77 -5.85 -1.01
N ARG A 108 -14.93 -5.60 -2.03
CA ARG A 108 -15.17 -4.63 -3.12
C ARG A 108 -15.79 -5.31 -4.32
#